data_AF-A0A8H7MEH2-F1
#
_entry.id   AF-A0A8H7MEH2-F1
#
_cell.length_a   1.000
_cell.length_b   1.000
_cell.length_c   1.000
_cell.angle_alpha   90.00
_cell.angle_beta   90.00
_cell.angle_gamma   90.00
#
_symmetry.space_group_name_H-M   'P 1'
#
loop_
_entity.id
_entity.type
_entity.pdbx_description
1 polymer ?
#
loop_
_entity_poly.entity_id
_entity_poly.type
_entity_poly.pdbx_seq_one_letter_code
_entity_poly.pdbx_strand_id
1 'polypeptide(L)'
;MAKPNQIPKTTSSPADASAPSFLTTIPPEVRNAIYAVLFKRDKPVLLHNAKAYLPKRPKRSDHTNDVTYPRCLEWYNEVFEQLLENGREFKLGFGCGLSVLLSCRQMYHECAGVLYGSNTFIISQALHDYSLRYFPQHEKAYLQHEYAPLWLRSVGSQIDLLHEVYIDVDAVRTLDYYESATTFNILPIMRIIWEYPGLTNKIKFYHTGRQLEGHTEFTDAREAEAESKQKANVLNNLLELLCNQDFLRLKRYLSFDRLLKSVRIPTSPEQGFVSDVLVRFANVAPRRRYHITNSGRTITATELRPNHGFECLIPYRPLLEKIFGYAAHSQSGVVFDLTRKTVSGLDLGILQLNTRIRYIMAGIIARANHVTLKARSTSVESDFDHFSALEELSPRSELGLIVYADREAVSPLTVELAFDVSVNTSLAELNISVEMLMGLLSQRPYTALRISLKCPRSQHTYSEHITVDIVRLCLNTFLLLCSLLDKWPLPLDMKGSARLLKLTIDGQGVLKSATCCTDDGSDGFTLANEHGHLSKEEMRYRGYGIKAYHERTHVDEELRALGYKNGHLDDILMDLCHRYWAD
;
A
#
# COMPACT_ATOMS: atom_id res chain seq x y z
N MET A 1 5.03 19.51 -28.43
CA MET A 1 4.07 18.44 -28.74
C MET A 1 4.16 18.14 -30.23
N ALA A 2 4.27 16.86 -30.60
CA ALA A 2 4.20 16.48 -32.01
C ALA A 2 2.80 16.83 -32.53
N LYS A 3 2.69 17.41 -33.73
CA LYS A 3 1.38 17.58 -34.37
C LYS A 3 0.68 16.21 -34.38
N PRO A 4 -0.65 16.14 -34.15
CA PRO A 4 -1.38 14.90 -34.33
C PRO A 4 -1.00 14.32 -35.69
N ASN A 5 -0.59 13.05 -35.72
CA ASN A 5 -0.16 12.40 -36.95
C ASN A 5 -1.29 12.51 -37.97
N GLN A 6 -1.15 13.46 -38.91
CA GLN A 6 -2.12 13.60 -40.00
C GLN A 6 -2.05 12.33 -40.81
N ILE A 7 -3.16 11.60 -40.86
CA ILE A 7 -3.28 10.46 -41.77
C ILE A 7 -3.30 11.05 -43.18
N PRO A 8 -2.33 10.70 -44.05
CA PRO A 8 -2.29 11.27 -45.40
C PRO A 8 -3.57 10.91 -46.15
N LYS A 9 -4.22 11.92 -46.73
CA LYS A 9 -5.33 11.70 -47.64
C LYS A 9 -4.78 11.07 -48.91
N THR A 10 -4.98 9.77 -49.06
CA THR A 10 -4.58 9.01 -50.25
C THR A 10 -5.81 8.40 -50.87
N THR A 11 -5.91 8.48 -52.20
CA THR A 11 -6.88 7.70 -52.97
C THR A 11 -6.44 6.24 -52.95
N SER A 12 -7.36 5.33 -52.64
CA SER A 12 -7.10 3.90 -52.73
C SER A 12 -7.47 3.40 -54.12
N SER A 13 -6.68 2.48 -54.67
CA SER A 13 -6.98 1.76 -55.91
C SER A 13 -7.41 0.33 -55.61
N PRO A 14 -8.28 -0.28 -56.41
CA PRO A 14 -8.58 -1.70 -56.28
C PRO A 14 -7.33 -2.55 -56.55
N ALA A 15 -7.26 -3.73 -55.92
CA ALA A 15 -6.18 -4.69 -56.18
C ALA A 15 -6.25 -5.26 -57.61
N ASP A 16 -7.47 -5.45 -58.12
CA ASP A 16 -7.74 -5.81 -59.51
C ASP A 16 -8.45 -4.63 -60.19
N ALA A 17 -7.78 -4.01 -61.17
CA ALA A 17 -8.31 -2.87 -61.90
C ALA A 17 -9.50 -3.22 -62.81
N SER A 18 -9.70 -4.50 -63.13
CA SER A 18 -10.78 -4.99 -63.99
C SER A 18 -12.05 -5.38 -63.23
N ALA A 19 -11.96 -5.59 -61.91
CA ALA A 19 -13.08 -5.97 -61.07
C ALA A 19 -13.82 -4.72 -60.52
N PRO A 20 -15.15 -4.79 -60.33
CA PRO A 20 -15.88 -3.78 -59.58
C PRO A 20 -15.32 -3.62 -58.16
N SER A 21 -15.19 -2.38 -57.69
CA SER A 21 -14.69 -2.08 -56.35
C SER A 21 -15.60 -1.11 -55.63
N PHE A 22 -15.72 -1.28 -54.32
CA PHE A 22 -16.51 -0.41 -53.46
C PHE A 22 -16.15 1.06 -53.66
N LEU A 23 -14.86 1.39 -53.78
CA LEU A 23 -14.38 2.78 -53.85
C LEU A 23 -14.44 3.42 -55.24
N THR A 24 -14.36 2.63 -56.32
CA THR A 24 -14.32 3.16 -57.69
C THR A 24 -15.62 2.95 -58.47
N THR A 25 -16.41 1.92 -58.14
CA THR A 25 -17.65 1.59 -58.86
C THR A 25 -18.88 2.23 -58.24
N ILE A 26 -18.95 2.29 -56.90
CA ILE A 26 -20.11 2.86 -56.19
C ILE A 26 -19.91 4.37 -56.04
N PRO A 27 -20.85 5.25 -56.43
CA PRO A 27 -20.73 6.69 -56.24
C PRO A 27 -20.58 7.10 -54.76
N PRO A 28 -19.85 8.19 -54.45
CA PRO A 28 -19.65 8.66 -53.07
C PRO A 28 -20.94 8.82 -52.26
N GLU A 29 -22.04 9.25 -52.90
CA GLU A 29 -23.35 9.44 -52.27
C GLU A 29 -23.91 8.12 -51.75
N VAL A 30 -23.82 7.06 -52.56
CA VAL A 30 -24.26 5.71 -52.18
C VAL A 30 -23.34 5.14 -51.11
N ARG A 31 -22.01 5.36 -51.21
CA ARG A 31 -21.07 4.97 -50.15
C ARG A 31 -21.38 5.65 -48.82
N ASN A 32 -21.71 6.95 -48.84
CA ASN A 32 -22.11 7.69 -47.65
C ASN A 32 -23.41 7.17 -47.04
N ALA A 33 -24.40 6.82 -47.86
CA ALA A 33 -25.61 6.15 -47.40
C ALA A 33 -25.29 4.80 -46.73
N ILE A 34 -24.36 4.03 -47.31
CA ILE A 34 -23.88 2.77 -46.71
C ILE A 34 -23.16 3.04 -45.38
N TYR A 35 -22.27 4.03 -45.31
CA TYR A 35 -21.61 4.41 -44.06
C TYR A 35 -22.62 4.84 -42.99
N ALA A 36 -23.67 5.58 -43.36
CA ALA A 36 -24.75 5.94 -42.44
C ALA A 36 -25.44 4.69 -41.87
N VAL A 37 -25.78 3.71 -42.70
CA VAL A 37 -26.38 2.45 -42.24
C VAL A 37 -25.42 1.66 -41.33
N LEU A 38 -24.12 1.65 -41.62
CA LEU A 38 -23.13 0.88 -40.87
C LEU A 38 -22.75 1.52 -39.53
N PHE A 39 -22.56 2.84 -39.51
CA PHE A 39 -21.89 3.54 -38.43
C PHE A 39 -22.79 4.43 -37.59
N LYS A 40 -23.91 4.94 -38.13
CA LYS A 40 -24.84 5.74 -37.35
C LYS A 40 -25.59 4.83 -36.38
N ARG A 41 -25.69 5.25 -35.13
CA ARG A 41 -26.41 4.55 -34.06
C ARG A 41 -27.45 5.49 -33.47
N ASP A 42 -28.65 4.97 -33.25
CA ASP A 42 -29.72 5.72 -32.58
C ASP A 42 -29.49 5.83 -31.07
N LYS A 43 -28.69 4.92 -30.52
CA LYS A 43 -28.28 4.92 -29.11
C LYS A 43 -26.80 5.28 -28.98
N PRO A 44 -26.39 5.92 -27.87
CA PRO A 44 -24.99 6.23 -27.62
C PRO A 44 -24.10 4.98 -27.69
N VAL A 45 -22.90 5.15 -28.25
CA VAL A 45 -21.89 4.10 -28.36
C VAL A 45 -21.10 4.00 -27.07
N LEU A 46 -21.26 2.90 -26.35
CA LEU A 46 -20.50 2.62 -25.13
C LEU A 46 -19.06 2.22 -25.47
N LEU A 47 -18.10 2.87 -24.81
CA LEU A 47 -16.67 2.65 -24.94
C LEU A 47 -16.07 2.30 -23.58
N HIS A 48 -15.14 1.35 -23.59
CA HIS A 48 -14.40 0.92 -22.40
C HIS A 48 -12.99 0.46 -22.78
N ASN A 49 -12.11 0.29 -21.78
CA ASN A 49 -10.79 -0.26 -22.01
C ASN A 49 -10.86 -1.79 -22.12
N ALA A 50 -10.92 -2.31 -23.36
CA ALA A 50 -11.00 -3.74 -23.61
C ALA A 50 -9.85 -4.55 -22.97
N LYS A 51 -8.64 -3.98 -22.88
CA LYS A 51 -7.48 -4.67 -22.27
C LYS A 51 -7.60 -4.84 -20.76
N ALA A 52 -8.31 -3.93 -20.10
CA ALA A 52 -8.54 -3.97 -18.67
C ALA A 52 -9.83 -4.71 -18.31
N TYR A 53 -10.79 -4.79 -19.24
CA TYR A 53 -12.01 -5.56 -19.08
C TYR A 53 -11.80 -7.06 -19.23
N LEU A 54 -10.97 -7.48 -20.20
CA LEU A 54 -10.71 -8.90 -20.40
C LEU A 54 -9.82 -9.41 -19.26
N PRO A 55 -10.22 -10.48 -18.55
CA PRO A 55 -9.34 -11.11 -17.58
C PRO A 55 -8.08 -11.54 -18.34
N LYS A 56 -6.91 -11.34 -17.71
CA LYS A 56 -5.67 -11.83 -18.29
C LYS A 56 -5.53 -13.29 -17.89
N ARG A 57 -5.30 -14.15 -18.87
CA ARG A 57 -4.98 -15.54 -18.59
C ARG A 57 -3.74 -15.57 -17.68
N PRO A 58 -3.82 -16.20 -16.49
CA PRO A 58 -2.69 -16.25 -15.57
C PRO A 58 -1.52 -16.94 -16.27
N LYS A 59 -0.31 -16.39 -16.11
CA LYS A 59 0.90 -17.00 -16.66
C LYS A 59 1.54 -17.83 -15.56
N ARG A 60 1.91 -19.07 -15.89
CA ARG A 60 2.58 -19.97 -14.93
C ARG A 60 3.86 -19.38 -14.33
N SER A 61 4.56 -18.53 -15.09
CA SER A 61 5.76 -17.80 -14.63
C SER A 61 5.49 -16.84 -13.48
N ASP A 62 4.28 -16.31 -13.38
CA ASP A 62 3.92 -15.31 -12.38
C ASP A 62 3.54 -15.99 -11.04
N HIS A 63 3.51 -17.33 -11.02
CA HIS A 63 3.09 -18.18 -9.90
C HIS A 63 4.10 -19.32 -9.64
N THR A 64 5.40 -19.08 -9.82
CA THR A 64 6.44 -20.10 -9.58
C THR A 64 6.38 -20.61 -8.15
N ASN A 65 6.12 -21.91 -7.98
CA ASN A 65 5.95 -22.65 -6.72
C ASN A 65 4.63 -22.38 -5.95
N ASP A 66 3.64 -21.76 -6.57
CA ASP A 66 2.39 -21.42 -5.90
C ASP A 66 1.25 -22.39 -6.28
N VAL A 67 0.62 -23.00 -5.27
CA VAL A 67 -0.61 -23.80 -5.40
C VAL A 67 -1.80 -22.98 -5.92
N THR A 68 -1.70 -21.66 -6.00
CA THR A 68 -2.75 -20.80 -6.54
C THR A 68 -2.91 -20.88 -8.06
N TYR A 69 -1.88 -21.25 -8.85
CA TYR A 69 -1.98 -21.18 -10.32
C TYR A 69 -3.17 -21.97 -10.91
N PRO A 70 -3.42 -23.25 -10.54
CA PRO A 70 -4.59 -23.98 -11.02
C PRO A 70 -5.90 -23.26 -10.67
N ARG A 71 -6.02 -22.72 -9.46
CA ARG A 71 -7.21 -21.98 -9.00
C ARG A 71 -7.41 -20.68 -9.77
N CYS A 72 -6.34 -19.93 -10.05
CA CYS A 72 -6.37 -18.74 -10.90
C CYS A 72 -6.84 -19.08 -12.32
N LEU A 73 -6.38 -20.22 -12.86
CA LEU A 73 -6.70 -20.64 -14.22
C LEU A 73 -8.15 -21.13 -14.34
N GLU A 74 -8.63 -21.90 -13.37
CA GLU A 74 -10.03 -22.35 -13.30
C GLU A 74 -10.96 -21.13 -13.22
N TRP A 75 -10.69 -20.21 -12.30
CA TRP A 75 -11.43 -18.95 -12.19
C TRP A 75 -11.39 -18.11 -13.47
N TYR A 76 -10.21 -18.01 -14.12
CA TYR A 76 -10.10 -17.32 -15.41
C TYR A 76 -11.03 -17.93 -16.45
N ASN A 77 -11.10 -19.26 -16.53
CA ASN A 77 -11.97 -19.95 -17.48
C ASN A 77 -13.45 -19.69 -17.16
N GLU A 78 -13.86 -19.79 -15.88
CA GLU A 78 -15.24 -19.51 -15.46
C GLU A 78 -15.67 -18.08 -15.84
N VAL A 79 -14.84 -17.09 -15.50
CA VAL A 79 -15.12 -15.68 -15.83
C VAL A 79 -15.12 -15.46 -17.34
N PHE A 80 -14.19 -16.08 -18.06
CA PHE A 80 -14.11 -15.93 -19.51
C PHE A 80 -15.34 -16.51 -20.21
N GLU A 81 -15.83 -17.68 -19.80
CA GLU A 81 -17.08 -18.27 -20.31
C GLU A 81 -18.29 -17.39 -19.95
N GLN A 82 -18.38 -16.91 -18.70
CA GLN A 82 -19.43 -15.96 -18.32
C GLN A 82 -19.40 -14.67 -19.14
N LEU A 83 -18.23 -14.15 -19.49
CA LEU A 83 -18.09 -12.97 -20.34
C LEU A 83 -18.52 -13.24 -21.78
N LEU A 84 -18.30 -14.45 -22.30
CA LEU A 84 -18.82 -14.87 -23.62
C LEU A 84 -20.34 -14.94 -23.60
N GLU A 85 -20.95 -15.43 -22.52
CA GLU A 85 -22.39 -15.53 -22.36
C GLU A 85 -23.06 -14.16 -22.10
N ASN A 86 -22.43 -13.34 -21.25
CA ASN A 86 -22.91 -12.03 -20.81
C ASN A 86 -22.45 -10.86 -21.69
N GLY A 87 -21.71 -11.12 -22.78
CA GLY A 87 -21.09 -10.14 -23.70
C GLY A 87 -22.05 -9.21 -24.46
N ARG A 88 -23.25 -8.97 -23.93
CA ARG A 88 -24.30 -8.09 -24.44
C ARG A 88 -24.09 -6.62 -24.08
N GLU A 89 -23.39 -6.31 -22.99
CA GLU A 89 -23.26 -4.92 -22.51
C GLU A 89 -22.39 -4.05 -23.44
N PHE A 90 -21.28 -4.61 -23.94
CA PHE A 90 -20.39 -3.95 -24.89
C PHE A 90 -20.26 -4.79 -26.16
N LYS A 91 -20.52 -4.19 -27.32
CA LYS A 91 -20.07 -4.76 -28.60
C LYS A 91 -18.55 -4.61 -28.67
N LEU A 92 -17.86 -5.67 -28.29
CA LEU A 92 -16.40 -5.74 -28.29
C LEU A 92 -15.84 -5.44 -29.69
N GLY A 93 -14.74 -4.70 -29.76
CA GLY A 93 -13.98 -4.52 -31.00
C GLY A 93 -14.33 -3.30 -31.86
N PHE A 94 -15.03 -2.28 -31.35
CA PHE A 94 -15.18 -1.00 -32.08
C PHE A 94 -13.82 -0.43 -32.54
N GLY A 95 -12.78 -0.56 -31.70
CA GLY A 95 -11.39 -0.21 -32.08
C GLY A 95 -10.74 -1.14 -33.12
N CYS A 96 -11.14 -2.42 -33.17
CA CYS A 96 -10.66 -3.38 -34.17
C CYS A 96 -11.23 -3.06 -35.55
N GLY A 97 -12.52 -2.72 -35.63
CA GLY A 97 -13.14 -2.23 -36.88
C GLY A 97 -12.50 -0.94 -37.39
N LEU A 98 -12.08 -0.06 -36.48
CA LEU A 98 -11.32 1.15 -36.80
C LEU A 98 -9.95 0.83 -37.41
N SER A 99 -9.27 -0.21 -36.94
CA SER A 99 -7.99 -0.66 -37.51
C SER A 99 -8.15 -1.19 -38.94
N VAL A 100 -9.29 -1.82 -39.25
CA VAL A 100 -9.65 -2.20 -40.63
C VAL A 100 -9.92 -0.97 -41.49
N LEU A 101 -10.60 0.06 -40.96
CA LEU A 101 -10.77 1.31 -41.70
C LEU A 101 -9.43 2.01 -41.97
N LEU A 102 -8.50 1.96 -41.02
CA LEU A 102 -7.15 2.54 -41.19
C LEU A 102 -6.33 1.84 -42.28
N SER A 103 -6.62 0.59 -42.64
CA SER A 103 -5.97 -0.08 -43.77
C SER A 103 -6.43 0.47 -45.13
N CYS A 104 -7.62 1.08 -45.19
CA CYS A 104 -8.14 1.78 -46.36
C CYS A 104 -8.41 3.26 -46.04
N ARG A 105 -7.35 4.09 -46.10
CA ARG A 105 -7.38 5.50 -45.71
C ARG A 105 -8.49 6.31 -46.38
N GLN A 106 -8.81 6.03 -47.65
CA GLN A 106 -9.92 6.67 -48.34
C GLN A 106 -11.25 6.38 -47.64
N MET A 107 -11.57 5.11 -47.36
CA MET A 107 -12.80 4.75 -46.65
C MET A 107 -12.84 5.38 -45.26
N TYR A 108 -11.72 5.36 -44.52
CA TYR A 108 -11.63 6.00 -43.21
C TYR A 108 -12.00 7.48 -43.27
N HIS A 109 -11.44 8.24 -44.21
CA HIS A 109 -11.74 9.67 -44.33
C HIS A 109 -13.17 9.94 -44.80
N GLU A 110 -13.73 9.12 -45.69
CA GLU A 110 -15.12 9.27 -46.13
C GLU A 110 -16.10 8.95 -45.00
N CYS A 111 -15.87 7.89 -44.23
CA CYS A 111 -16.79 7.47 -43.18
C CYS A 111 -16.60 8.22 -41.84
N ALA A 112 -15.45 8.87 -41.60
CA ALA A 112 -15.13 9.54 -40.35
C ALA A 112 -16.18 10.60 -39.95
N GLY A 113 -16.70 11.37 -40.91
CA GLY A 113 -17.75 12.36 -40.64
C GLY A 113 -19.03 11.74 -40.12
N VAL A 114 -19.44 10.60 -40.68
CA VAL A 114 -20.60 9.84 -40.19
C VAL A 114 -20.30 9.21 -38.84
N LEU A 115 -19.16 8.53 -38.72
CA LEU A 115 -18.78 7.79 -37.52
C LEU A 115 -18.67 8.71 -36.30
N TYR A 116 -17.93 9.81 -36.41
CA TYR A 116 -17.67 10.71 -35.27
C TYR A 116 -18.71 11.81 -35.14
N GLY A 117 -19.24 12.32 -36.26
CA GLY A 117 -20.15 13.47 -36.28
C GLY A 117 -21.63 13.13 -36.16
N SER A 118 -22.02 11.85 -36.29
CA SER A 118 -23.42 11.42 -36.16
C SER A 118 -23.69 10.52 -34.95
N ASN A 119 -22.71 10.35 -34.06
CA ASN A 119 -22.83 9.46 -32.90
C ASN A 119 -22.41 10.17 -31.61
N THR A 120 -23.10 9.84 -30.53
CA THR A 120 -22.68 10.16 -29.15
C THR A 120 -21.90 8.99 -28.60
N PHE A 121 -20.76 9.26 -27.96
CA PHE A 121 -19.92 8.23 -27.34
C PHE A 121 -19.99 8.34 -25.82
N ILE A 122 -20.12 7.23 -25.10
CA ILE A 122 -20.08 7.21 -23.64
C ILE A 122 -18.90 6.36 -23.20
N ILE A 123 -17.97 6.94 -22.46
CA ILE A 123 -16.80 6.29 -21.90
C ILE A 123 -17.14 5.91 -20.46
N SER A 124 -17.29 4.61 -20.21
CA SER A 124 -17.81 4.07 -18.95
C SER A 124 -17.04 2.80 -18.57
N GLN A 125 -16.98 2.51 -17.26
CA GLN A 125 -16.45 1.24 -16.78
C GLN A 125 -17.46 0.13 -17.08
N ALA A 126 -16.98 -1.09 -17.27
CA ALA A 126 -17.86 -2.24 -17.40
C ALA A 126 -18.43 -2.62 -16.02
N LEU A 127 -19.72 -2.96 -15.97
CA LEU A 127 -20.39 -3.18 -14.68
C LEU A 127 -19.88 -4.45 -13.97
N HIS A 128 -19.47 -5.45 -14.75
CA HIS A 128 -18.89 -6.69 -14.25
C HIS A 128 -17.37 -6.67 -14.41
N ASP A 129 -16.67 -5.93 -13.55
CA ASP A 129 -15.20 -5.96 -13.46
C ASP A 129 -14.75 -7.07 -12.51
N TYR A 130 -14.48 -8.24 -13.10
CA TYR A 130 -14.06 -9.46 -12.41
C TYR A 130 -12.64 -9.38 -11.83
N SER A 131 -11.80 -8.45 -12.27
CA SER A 131 -10.36 -8.41 -11.91
C SER A 131 -10.09 -8.28 -10.39
N LEU A 132 -11.05 -7.81 -9.60
CA LEU A 132 -10.82 -7.40 -8.21
C LEU A 132 -11.39 -8.31 -7.12
N ARG A 133 -12.27 -9.28 -7.44
CA ARG A 133 -12.89 -10.10 -6.37
C ARG A 133 -11.94 -11.10 -5.71
N TYR A 134 -10.83 -11.48 -6.36
CA TYR A 134 -9.98 -12.57 -5.86
C TYR A 134 -8.47 -12.32 -5.87
N PHE A 135 -7.97 -11.27 -6.56
CA PHE A 135 -6.52 -11.01 -6.64
C PHE A 135 -6.19 -9.52 -6.47
N PRO A 136 -6.08 -9.01 -5.23
CA PRO A 136 -5.80 -7.60 -4.96
C PRO A 136 -4.42 -7.10 -5.43
N GLN A 137 -3.59 -7.97 -6.00
CA GLN A 137 -2.17 -7.67 -6.25
C GLN A 137 -1.85 -7.22 -7.68
N HIS A 138 -2.74 -7.43 -8.67
CA HIS A 138 -2.36 -7.26 -10.07
C HIS A 138 -3.34 -6.40 -10.87
N GLU A 139 -2.86 -5.19 -11.14
CA GLU A 139 -3.39 -4.14 -12.02
C GLU A 139 -4.38 -3.15 -11.38
N LYS A 140 -3.99 -1.87 -11.46
CA LYS A 140 -4.86 -0.75 -11.10
C LYS A 140 -6.12 -0.86 -11.95
N ALA A 141 -7.27 -0.98 -11.30
CA ALA A 141 -8.57 -0.86 -11.96
C ALA A 141 -8.55 0.35 -12.91
N TYR A 142 -8.94 0.15 -14.16
CA TYR A 142 -8.95 1.26 -15.09
C TYR A 142 -10.09 2.21 -14.72
N LEU A 143 -9.82 3.51 -14.80
CA LEU A 143 -10.82 4.54 -14.56
C LEU A 143 -11.20 5.18 -15.90
N GLN A 144 -12.48 5.38 -16.14
CA GLN A 144 -12.98 5.95 -17.41
C GLN A 144 -12.40 7.34 -17.70
N HIS A 145 -12.12 8.15 -16.68
CA HIS A 145 -11.47 9.46 -16.85
C HIS A 145 -9.98 9.36 -17.20
N GLU A 146 -9.33 8.23 -16.91
CA GLU A 146 -7.96 7.92 -17.37
C GLU A 146 -7.96 7.33 -18.79
N TYR A 147 -8.99 6.57 -19.15
CA TYR A 147 -9.13 5.99 -20.49
C TYR A 147 -9.59 7.01 -21.54
N ALA A 148 -10.54 7.89 -21.19
CA ALA A 148 -11.06 8.95 -22.06
C ALA A 148 -9.99 9.72 -22.85
N PRO A 149 -8.92 10.27 -22.22
CA PRO A 149 -7.88 10.98 -22.94
C PRO A 149 -7.07 10.09 -23.90
N LEU A 150 -6.93 8.79 -23.61
CA LEU A 150 -6.24 7.86 -24.50
C LEU A 150 -7.07 7.61 -25.77
N TRP A 151 -8.38 7.41 -25.60
CA TRP A 151 -9.29 7.25 -26.73
C TRP A 151 -9.42 8.54 -27.55
N LEU A 152 -9.60 9.70 -26.91
CA LEU A 152 -9.67 10.98 -27.62
C LEU A 152 -8.42 11.24 -28.48
N ARG A 153 -7.23 10.91 -27.97
CA ARG A 153 -5.98 11.01 -28.75
C ARG A 153 -5.91 10.01 -29.90
N SER A 154 -6.51 8.83 -29.77
CA SER A 154 -6.51 7.82 -30.84
C SER A 154 -7.42 8.18 -32.01
N VAL A 155 -8.40 9.07 -31.81
CA VAL A 155 -9.19 9.69 -32.90
C VAL A 155 -8.28 10.51 -33.84
N GLY A 156 -7.19 11.08 -33.31
CA GLY A 156 -6.17 11.77 -34.08
C GLY A 156 -6.71 12.97 -34.85
N SER A 157 -6.38 13.06 -36.14
CA SER A 157 -6.77 14.19 -37.01
C SER A 157 -8.28 14.40 -37.19
N GLN A 158 -9.12 13.45 -36.77
CA GLN A 158 -10.58 13.52 -36.92
C GLN A 158 -11.29 14.00 -35.65
N ILE A 159 -10.53 14.40 -34.62
CA ILE A 159 -11.09 14.74 -33.30
C ILE A 159 -12.12 15.88 -33.37
N ASP A 160 -11.93 16.85 -34.27
CA ASP A 160 -12.85 17.96 -34.49
C ASP A 160 -14.22 17.53 -35.04
N LEU A 161 -14.31 16.34 -35.64
CA LEU A 161 -15.56 15.78 -36.16
C LEU A 161 -16.43 15.16 -35.08
N LEU A 162 -15.94 14.97 -33.85
CA LEU A 162 -16.73 14.40 -32.75
C LEU A 162 -18.01 15.22 -32.54
N HIS A 163 -19.15 14.54 -32.35
CA HIS A 163 -20.41 15.19 -31.99
C HIS A 163 -20.49 15.44 -30.49
N GLU A 164 -20.65 14.37 -29.71
CA GLU A 164 -20.69 14.41 -28.25
C GLU A 164 -19.94 13.22 -27.64
N VAL A 165 -19.23 13.47 -26.54
CA VAL A 165 -18.48 12.48 -25.78
C VAL A 165 -18.82 12.66 -24.31
N TYR A 166 -19.42 11.64 -23.72
CA TYR A 166 -19.76 11.59 -22.31
C TYR A 166 -18.76 10.73 -21.56
N ILE A 167 -18.32 11.20 -20.39
CA ILE A 167 -17.50 10.45 -19.45
C ILE A 167 -18.42 10.12 -18.27
N ASP A 168 -18.70 8.84 -18.10
CA ASP A 168 -19.63 8.35 -17.10
C ASP A 168 -19.09 8.60 -15.69
N VAL A 169 -19.94 9.06 -14.76
CA VAL A 169 -19.57 9.31 -13.36
C VAL A 169 -20.15 8.28 -12.39
N ASP A 170 -21.02 7.39 -12.88
CA ASP A 170 -21.76 6.41 -12.07
C ASP A 170 -21.02 5.08 -11.95
N ALA A 171 -20.45 4.61 -13.07
CA ALA A 171 -19.61 3.43 -13.10
C ALA A 171 -18.20 3.74 -12.56
N VAL A 172 -18.11 4.34 -11.37
CA VAL A 172 -16.86 4.58 -10.64
C VAL A 172 -16.82 3.69 -9.42
N ARG A 173 -15.87 2.76 -9.38
CA ARG A 173 -15.66 1.95 -8.17
C ARG A 173 -14.99 2.79 -7.08
N THR A 174 -15.66 3.04 -5.95
CA THR A 174 -14.96 3.40 -4.72
C THR A 174 -14.25 2.13 -4.24
N LEU A 175 -12.95 2.04 -4.50
CA LEU A 175 -12.14 1.05 -3.80
C LEU A 175 -11.97 1.58 -2.37
N ASP A 176 -12.77 1.08 -1.43
CA ASP A 176 -12.79 1.51 -0.02
C ASP A 176 -11.40 1.44 0.65
N TYR A 177 -10.46 0.70 0.05
CA TYR A 177 -9.12 0.48 0.59
C TYR A 177 -8.06 1.54 0.23
N TYR A 178 -8.30 2.44 -0.74
CA TYR A 178 -7.27 3.41 -1.13
C TYR A 178 -7.85 4.81 -1.33
N GLU A 179 -7.36 5.78 -0.54
CA GLU A 179 -7.61 7.22 -0.68
C GLU A 179 -7.39 7.76 -2.12
N SER A 180 -6.67 7.03 -2.98
CA SER A 180 -6.51 7.42 -4.38
C SER A 180 -7.76 7.25 -5.26
N ALA A 181 -8.72 6.41 -4.85
CA ALA A 181 -9.97 6.20 -5.59
C ALA A 181 -10.96 7.35 -5.42
N THR A 182 -10.69 8.28 -4.48
CA THR A 182 -11.60 9.39 -4.15
C THR A 182 -11.37 10.64 -5.01
N THR A 183 -10.59 10.57 -6.10
CA THR A 183 -10.34 11.77 -6.94
C THR A 183 -10.32 11.51 -8.44
N PHE A 184 -10.90 12.42 -9.24
CA PHE A 184 -10.80 12.47 -10.70
C PHE A 184 -9.60 13.31 -11.13
N ASN A 185 -8.64 12.72 -11.83
CA ASN A 185 -7.58 13.50 -12.47
C ASN A 185 -8.03 13.99 -13.85
N ILE A 186 -8.49 15.23 -13.93
CA ILE A 186 -9.03 15.80 -15.18
C ILE A 186 -7.96 16.43 -16.08
N LEU A 187 -6.73 16.60 -15.60
CA LEU A 187 -5.66 17.26 -16.36
C LEU A 187 -5.43 16.67 -17.77
N PRO A 188 -5.42 15.32 -17.97
CA PRO A 188 -5.26 14.77 -19.32
C PRO A 188 -6.35 15.21 -20.30
N ILE A 189 -7.60 15.33 -19.84
CA ILE A 189 -8.74 15.81 -20.63
C ILE A 189 -8.59 17.31 -20.91
N MET A 190 -8.23 18.10 -19.88
CA MET A 190 -7.99 19.53 -20.02
C MET A 190 -6.92 19.83 -21.09
N ARG A 191 -5.83 19.05 -21.12
CA ARG A 191 -4.78 19.22 -22.14
C ARG A 191 -5.31 19.00 -23.56
N ILE A 192 -6.19 18.02 -23.75
CA ILE A 192 -6.81 17.77 -25.05
C ILE A 192 -7.72 18.94 -25.43
N ILE A 193 -8.54 19.45 -24.50
CA ILE A 193 -9.40 20.61 -24.77
C ILE A 193 -8.57 21.87 -25.05
N TRP A 194 -7.47 22.08 -24.34
CA TRP A 194 -6.57 23.21 -24.60
C TRP A 194 -5.88 23.12 -25.97
N GLU A 195 -5.62 21.91 -26.45
CA GLU A 195 -5.08 21.65 -27.79
C GLU A 195 -6.17 21.78 -28.88
N TYR A 196 -7.41 21.40 -28.58
CA TYR A 196 -8.57 21.44 -29.48
C TYR A 196 -9.76 22.17 -28.81
N PRO A 197 -9.78 23.51 -28.79
CA PRO A 197 -10.80 24.29 -28.07
C PRO A 197 -12.23 24.03 -28.54
N GLY A 198 -12.43 23.57 -29.79
CA GLY A 198 -13.74 23.17 -30.32
C GLY A 198 -14.38 21.99 -29.59
N LEU A 199 -13.63 21.29 -28.72
CA LEU A 199 -14.12 20.16 -27.95
C LEU A 199 -14.77 20.53 -26.63
N THR A 200 -14.64 21.77 -26.12
CA THR A 200 -15.13 22.08 -24.76
C THR A 200 -16.63 21.82 -24.60
N ASN A 201 -17.42 22.13 -25.63
CA ASN A 201 -18.87 21.92 -25.60
C ASN A 201 -19.29 20.48 -25.95
N LYS A 202 -18.35 19.64 -26.37
CA LYS A 202 -18.57 18.27 -26.86
C LYS A 202 -18.23 17.22 -25.81
N ILE A 203 -17.26 17.48 -24.94
CA ILE A 203 -16.85 16.56 -23.88
C ILE A 203 -17.55 16.95 -22.58
N LYS A 204 -18.35 16.03 -22.01
CA LYS A 204 -19.11 16.26 -20.78
C LYS A 204 -18.97 15.06 -19.83
N PHE A 205 -19.00 15.31 -18.53
CA PHE A 205 -19.28 14.29 -17.52
C PHE A 205 -20.78 14.04 -17.47
N TYR A 206 -21.20 12.79 -17.36
CA TYR A 206 -22.60 12.41 -17.49
C TYR A 206 -23.01 11.32 -16.51
N HIS A 207 -24.21 11.47 -15.96
CA HIS A 207 -24.90 10.46 -15.16
C HIS A 207 -25.68 9.55 -16.12
N THR A 208 -25.22 8.31 -16.28
CA THR A 208 -25.78 7.31 -17.19
C THR A 208 -26.83 6.40 -16.54
N GLY A 209 -26.93 6.40 -15.21
CA GLY A 209 -27.67 5.43 -14.41
C GLY A 209 -26.97 4.08 -14.24
N ARG A 210 -25.75 3.91 -14.77
CA ARG A 210 -25.03 2.62 -14.74
C ARG A 210 -24.28 2.45 -13.43
N GLN A 211 -24.92 1.85 -12.45
CA GLN A 211 -24.33 1.57 -11.13
C GLN A 211 -23.67 0.19 -11.08
N LEU A 212 -22.50 0.10 -10.44
CA LEU A 212 -21.79 -1.16 -10.19
C LEU A 212 -22.51 -1.97 -9.10
N GLU A 213 -22.67 -3.28 -9.31
CA GLU A 213 -23.20 -4.21 -8.30
C GLU A 213 -22.34 -4.15 -7.02
N GLY A 214 -22.93 -3.66 -5.93
CA GLY A 214 -22.27 -3.45 -4.62
C GLY A 214 -22.38 -2.02 -4.08
N HIS A 215 -22.69 -1.02 -4.91
CA HIS A 215 -22.96 0.36 -4.44
C HIS A 215 -24.38 0.54 -3.91
N THR A 216 -25.32 -0.30 -4.34
CA THR A 216 -26.74 -0.17 -4.00
C THR A 216 -27.09 -0.64 -2.58
N GLU A 217 -26.15 -1.28 -1.86
CA GLU A 217 -26.45 -1.88 -0.55
C GLU A 217 -26.52 -0.86 0.58
N PHE A 218 -25.98 0.36 0.40
CA PHE A 218 -25.79 1.32 1.49
C PHE A 218 -26.48 2.67 1.31
N THR A 219 -27.13 2.94 0.18
CA THR A 219 -27.73 4.25 -0.11
C THR A 219 -29.05 4.09 -0.84
N ASP A 220 -30.05 4.94 -0.52
CA ASP A 220 -31.31 4.98 -1.28
C ASP A 220 -31.00 5.29 -2.75
N ALA A 221 -31.56 4.51 -3.68
CA ALA A 221 -31.34 4.67 -5.12
C ALA A 221 -31.62 6.11 -5.59
N ARG A 222 -32.59 6.81 -4.97
CA ARG A 222 -32.89 8.22 -5.28
C ARG A 222 -31.79 9.17 -4.82
N GLU A 223 -31.20 8.92 -3.66
CA GLU A 223 -30.08 9.73 -3.14
C GLU A 223 -28.84 9.52 -4.01
N ALA A 224 -28.54 8.28 -4.37
CA ALA A 224 -27.42 7.93 -5.26
C ALA A 224 -27.57 8.56 -6.66
N GLU A 225 -28.79 8.61 -7.21
CA GLU A 225 -29.08 9.28 -8.48
C GLU A 225 -28.85 10.80 -8.38
N ALA A 226 -29.37 11.43 -7.32
CA ALA A 226 -29.22 12.86 -7.09
C ALA A 226 -27.75 13.27 -6.90
N GLU A 227 -27.00 12.50 -6.10
CA GLU A 227 -25.56 12.70 -5.87
C GLU A 227 -24.78 12.58 -7.18
N SER A 228 -25.06 11.55 -7.98
CA SER A 228 -24.39 11.31 -9.26
C SER A 228 -24.64 12.42 -10.29
N LYS A 229 -25.89 12.90 -10.38
CA LYS A 229 -26.25 14.06 -11.20
C LYS A 229 -25.52 15.32 -10.73
N GLN A 230 -25.48 15.57 -9.41
CA GLN A 230 -24.76 16.69 -8.83
C GLN A 230 -23.26 16.61 -9.15
N LYS A 231 -22.66 15.42 -9.03
CA LYS A 231 -21.25 15.15 -9.35
C LYS A 231 -20.93 15.43 -10.81
N ALA A 232 -21.75 14.97 -11.76
CA ALA A 232 -21.59 15.29 -13.18
C ALA A 232 -21.64 16.81 -13.42
N ASN A 233 -22.61 17.51 -12.81
CA ASN A 233 -22.74 18.96 -12.92
C ASN A 233 -21.52 19.71 -12.37
N VAL A 234 -21.02 19.31 -11.19
CA VAL A 234 -19.81 19.87 -10.59
C VAL A 234 -18.61 19.71 -11.52
N LEU A 235 -18.38 18.49 -12.03
CA LEU A 235 -17.26 18.22 -12.92
C LEU A 235 -17.34 18.99 -14.24
N ASN A 236 -18.53 19.15 -14.82
CA ASN A 236 -18.76 19.97 -16.02
C ASN A 236 -18.48 21.45 -15.76
N ASN A 237 -18.97 21.99 -14.65
CA ASN A 237 -18.71 23.39 -14.27
C ASN A 237 -17.21 23.63 -14.06
N LEU A 238 -16.52 22.70 -13.41
CA LEU A 238 -15.07 22.78 -13.22
C LEU A 238 -14.31 22.66 -14.54
N LEU A 239 -14.76 21.79 -15.46
CA LEU A 239 -14.16 21.66 -16.78
C LEU A 239 -14.29 22.97 -17.57
N GLU A 240 -15.47 23.59 -17.57
CA GLU A 240 -15.73 24.89 -18.19
C GLU A 240 -14.82 25.99 -17.62
N LEU A 241 -14.79 26.11 -16.29
CA LEU A 241 -13.95 27.07 -15.57
C LEU A 241 -12.46 26.92 -15.85
N LEU A 242 -11.97 25.69 -15.84
CA LEU A 242 -10.53 25.43 -15.95
C LEU A 242 -10.07 25.38 -17.41
N CYS A 243 -10.94 25.00 -18.35
CA CYS A 243 -10.58 24.87 -19.77
C CYS A 243 -10.88 26.14 -20.58
N ASN A 244 -12.08 26.70 -20.46
CA ASN A 244 -12.50 27.86 -21.25
C ASN A 244 -12.05 29.17 -20.60
N GLN A 245 -12.26 29.31 -19.30
CA GLN A 245 -11.94 30.56 -18.60
C GLN A 245 -10.48 30.62 -18.11
N ASP A 246 -9.77 29.48 -18.13
CA ASP A 246 -8.43 29.30 -17.55
C ASP A 246 -8.32 29.96 -16.16
N PHE A 247 -9.33 29.75 -15.32
CA PHE A 247 -9.55 30.53 -14.10
C PHE A 247 -8.35 30.48 -13.13
N LEU A 248 -7.67 29.33 -13.05
CA LEU A 248 -6.46 29.12 -12.25
C LEU A 248 -5.15 29.43 -13.00
N ARG A 249 -5.23 29.95 -14.23
CA ARG A 249 -4.10 30.25 -15.13
C ARG A 249 -3.17 29.06 -15.31
N LEU A 250 -3.74 27.87 -15.50
CA LEU A 250 -2.99 26.62 -15.64
C LEU A 250 -2.56 26.37 -17.09
N LYS A 251 -3.24 26.96 -18.08
CA LYS A 251 -2.93 26.78 -19.50
C LYS A 251 -1.51 27.20 -19.88
N ARG A 252 -0.91 28.15 -19.14
CA ARG A 252 0.51 28.55 -19.28
C ARG A 252 1.51 27.40 -19.10
N TYR A 253 1.09 26.30 -18.48
CA TYR A 253 1.92 25.11 -18.26
C TYR A 253 1.73 24.02 -19.33
N LEU A 254 0.88 24.25 -20.36
CA LEU A 254 0.60 23.28 -21.41
C LEU A 254 1.86 22.82 -22.17
N SER A 255 2.80 23.73 -22.42
CA SER A 255 4.07 23.42 -23.09
C SER A 255 5.04 22.61 -22.23
N PHE A 256 4.79 22.51 -20.92
CA PHE A 256 5.67 21.86 -19.95
C PHE A 256 4.97 20.62 -19.37
N ASP A 257 4.84 19.57 -20.19
CA ASP A 257 4.15 18.33 -19.82
C ASP A 257 4.63 17.73 -18.48
N ARG A 258 5.90 17.96 -18.14
CA ARG A 258 6.51 17.49 -16.90
C ARG A 258 6.22 18.37 -15.70
N LEU A 259 5.87 19.66 -15.86
CA LEU A 259 5.76 20.61 -14.75
C LEU A 259 4.41 20.51 -14.03
N LEU A 260 3.29 20.40 -14.75
CA LEU A 260 1.96 20.21 -14.17
C LEU A 260 1.62 18.71 -14.20
N LYS A 261 1.68 18.02 -13.06
CA LYS A 261 1.53 16.56 -12.98
C LYS A 261 0.08 16.08 -12.95
N SER A 262 -0.79 16.75 -12.18
CA SER A 262 -2.19 16.37 -12.07
C SER A 262 -3.07 17.53 -11.59
N VAL A 263 -4.33 17.51 -12.01
CA VAL A 263 -5.41 18.37 -11.48
C VAL A 263 -6.49 17.41 -11.03
N ARG A 264 -6.62 17.23 -9.71
CA ARG A 264 -7.46 16.21 -9.09
C ARG A 264 -8.67 16.86 -8.41
N ILE A 265 -9.85 16.28 -8.61
CA ILE A 265 -11.11 16.72 -8.01
C ILE A 265 -11.66 15.59 -7.16
N PRO A 266 -11.95 15.78 -5.86
CA PRO A 266 -12.60 14.76 -5.04
C PRO A 266 -13.90 14.23 -5.64
N THR A 267 -14.16 12.94 -5.46
CA THR A 267 -15.32 12.24 -6.01
C THR A 267 -16.59 12.52 -5.20
N SER A 268 -16.46 12.74 -3.88
CA SER A 268 -17.55 13.20 -3.04
C SER A 268 -17.42 14.72 -2.85
N PRO A 269 -18.40 15.52 -3.27
CA PRO A 269 -18.42 16.92 -2.88
C PRO A 269 -18.58 17.02 -1.36
N GLU A 270 -17.77 17.86 -0.71
CA GLU A 270 -18.11 18.32 0.65
C GLU A 270 -19.44 19.07 0.53
N GLN A 271 -20.37 18.88 1.48
CA GLN A 271 -21.73 19.41 1.43
C GLN A 271 -21.76 20.89 1.00
N GLY A 272 -22.41 21.19 -0.14
CA GLY A 272 -22.50 22.53 -0.71
C GLY A 272 -21.87 22.64 -2.11
N PHE A 273 -22.06 23.76 -2.80
CA PHE A 273 -21.51 24.05 -4.15
C PHE A 273 -20.00 24.32 -4.16
N VAL A 274 -19.31 23.55 -3.33
CA VAL A 274 -17.93 23.69 -2.93
C VAL A 274 -17.18 22.52 -3.53
N SER A 275 -16.10 22.81 -4.24
CA SER A 275 -15.25 21.76 -4.80
C SER A 275 -13.80 22.10 -4.58
N ASP A 276 -13.08 21.18 -3.94
CA ASP A 276 -11.64 21.30 -3.83
C ASP A 276 -10.96 20.82 -5.09
N VAL A 277 -10.10 21.66 -5.65
CA VAL A 277 -9.25 21.31 -6.78
C VAL A 277 -7.81 21.21 -6.30
N LEU A 278 -7.26 20.00 -6.38
CA LEU A 278 -5.90 19.68 -5.99
C LEU A 278 -4.98 19.75 -7.22
N VAL A 279 -4.17 20.80 -7.29
CA VAL A 279 -3.19 21.02 -8.36
C VAL A 279 -1.81 20.56 -7.89
N ARG A 280 -1.22 19.61 -8.63
CA ARG A 280 0.11 19.06 -8.33
C ARG A 280 1.10 19.45 -9.41
N PHE A 281 2.17 20.13 -9.00
CA PHE A 281 3.33 20.40 -9.84
C PHE A 281 4.41 19.32 -9.64
N ALA A 282 5.29 19.14 -10.62
CA ALA A 282 6.48 18.31 -10.49
C ALA A 282 7.54 19.02 -9.65
N ASN A 283 8.16 18.25 -8.75
CA ASN A 283 9.31 18.69 -7.96
C ASN A 283 9.04 19.92 -7.07
N VAL A 284 7.77 20.33 -6.96
CA VAL A 284 7.31 21.39 -6.05
C VAL A 284 6.24 20.77 -5.15
N ALA A 285 6.60 20.62 -3.88
CA ALA A 285 5.65 20.61 -2.78
C ALA A 285 5.55 22.07 -2.31
N PRO A 286 4.39 22.52 -1.81
CA PRO A 286 3.13 21.80 -1.56
C PRO A 286 2.28 21.54 -2.82
N ARG A 287 1.35 20.58 -2.72
CA ARG A 287 0.16 20.55 -3.60
C ARG A 287 -0.63 21.82 -3.33
N ARG A 288 -1.03 22.55 -4.38
CA ARG A 288 -1.93 23.69 -4.21
C ARG A 288 -3.36 23.17 -4.15
N ARG A 289 -4.10 23.52 -3.09
CA ARG A 289 -5.51 23.19 -2.94
C ARG A 289 -6.30 24.48 -3.17
N TYR A 290 -7.22 24.45 -4.12
CA TYR A 290 -8.10 25.56 -4.42
C TYR A 290 -9.51 25.19 -3.99
N HIS A 291 -10.10 26.00 -3.13
CA HIS A 291 -11.49 25.88 -2.78
C HIS A 291 -12.29 26.68 -3.81
N ILE A 292 -13.02 25.99 -4.68
CA ILE A 292 -13.83 26.62 -5.72
C ILE A 292 -15.28 26.60 -5.26
N THR A 293 -15.84 27.79 -5.06
CA THR A 293 -17.25 27.96 -4.69
C THR A 293 -18.00 28.57 -5.85
N ASN A 294 -19.08 27.91 -6.27
CA ASN A 294 -19.99 28.43 -7.29
C ASN A 294 -21.31 28.86 -6.65
N SER A 295 -21.54 30.17 -6.54
CA SER A 295 -22.78 30.74 -6.00
C SER A 295 -23.87 30.95 -7.07
N GLY A 296 -23.71 30.35 -8.26
CA GLY A 296 -24.58 30.50 -9.42
C GLY A 296 -24.35 31.80 -10.21
N ARG A 297 -23.99 32.90 -9.57
CA ARG A 297 -23.65 34.18 -10.24
C ARG A 297 -22.15 34.48 -10.28
N THR A 298 -21.42 34.04 -9.26
CA THR A 298 -19.98 34.26 -9.17
C THR A 298 -19.27 32.97 -8.77
N ILE A 299 -18.11 32.78 -9.38
CA ILE A 299 -17.21 31.69 -9.07
C ILE A 299 -15.97 32.31 -8.44
N THR A 300 -15.63 31.85 -7.24
CA THR A 300 -14.43 32.27 -6.53
C THR A 300 -13.57 31.06 -6.26
N ALA A 301 -12.27 31.17 -6.54
CA ALA A 301 -11.27 30.21 -6.09
C ALA A 301 -10.46 30.87 -5.00
N THR A 302 -10.49 30.29 -3.82
CA THR A 302 -9.58 30.65 -2.74
C THR A 302 -8.51 29.59 -2.70
N GLU A 303 -7.25 29.97 -2.97
CA GLU A 303 -6.13 29.08 -2.67
C GLU A 303 -6.12 28.87 -1.16
N LEU A 304 -6.44 27.65 -0.72
CA LEU A 304 -6.27 27.29 0.68
C LEU A 304 -4.78 27.40 0.94
N ARG A 305 -4.42 28.33 1.84
CA ARG A 305 -3.02 28.53 2.22
C ARG A 305 -2.46 27.14 2.50
N PRO A 306 -1.42 26.72 1.78
CA PRO A 306 -0.86 25.42 2.02
C PRO A 306 -0.51 25.38 3.50
N ASN A 307 -0.92 24.32 4.20
CA ASN A 307 -0.32 24.03 5.49
C ASN A 307 1.18 24.00 5.21
N HIS A 308 1.92 25.01 5.65
CA HIS A 308 3.37 25.13 5.51
C HIS A 308 4.07 24.12 6.44
N GLY A 309 3.54 22.90 6.51
CA GLY A 309 4.21 21.79 7.15
C GLY A 309 5.57 21.62 6.51
N PHE A 310 6.55 21.23 7.32
CA PHE A 310 7.95 21.11 6.93
C PHE A 310 8.17 20.25 5.66
N GLU A 311 7.30 19.25 5.44
CA GLU A 311 7.29 18.41 4.22
C GLU A 311 7.09 19.20 2.92
N CYS A 312 6.49 20.39 3.00
CA CYS A 312 6.25 21.28 1.87
C CYS A 312 7.42 22.22 1.61
N LEU A 313 8.32 22.43 2.60
CA LEU A 313 9.52 23.25 2.45
C LEU A 313 10.63 22.53 1.69
N ILE A 314 10.71 21.20 1.81
CA ILE A 314 11.74 20.38 1.17
C ILE A 314 11.06 19.28 0.34
N PRO A 315 10.71 19.56 -0.93
CA PRO A 315 9.92 18.66 -1.77
C PRO A 315 10.69 17.41 -2.23
N TYR A 316 11.99 17.34 -1.95
CA TYR A 316 12.85 16.26 -2.39
C TYR A 316 13.17 15.32 -1.23
N ARG A 317 12.44 14.19 -1.17
CA ARG A 317 12.57 13.17 -0.12
C ARG A 317 14.02 12.75 0.14
N PRO A 318 14.89 12.50 -0.85
CA PRO A 318 16.27 12.12 -0.57
C PRO A 318 17.09 13.24 0.11
N LEU A 319 16.83 14.51 -0.20
CA LEU A 319 17.48 15.63 0.51
C LEU A 319 16.95 15.75 1.94
N LEU A 320 15.64 15.56 2.12
CA LEU A 320 15.04 15.52 3.45
C LEU A 320 15.64 14.40 4.31
N GLU A 321 15.76 13.19 3.76
CA GLU A 321 16.41 12.06 4.40
C GLU A 321 17.87 12.34 4.73
N LYS A 322 18.59 13.08 3.87
CA LYS A 322 19.98 13.49 4.13
C LYS A 322 20.09 14.55 5.22
N ILE A 323 19.23 15.59 5.20
CA ILE A 323 19.18 16.63 6.24
C ILE A 323 18.86 15.99 7.59
N PHE A 324 17.86 15.13 7.62
CA PHE A 324 17.49 14.37 8.79
C PHE A 324 18.58 13.39 9.22
N GLY A 325 19.29 12.77 8.29
CA GLY A 325 20.46 11.95 8.59
C GLY A 325 21.53 12.75 9.33
N TYR A 326 21.83 13.98 8.88
CA TYR A 326 22.77 14.85 9.59
C TYR A 326 22.25 15.34 10.94
N ALA A 327 20.97 15.74 11.02
CA ALA A 327 20.37 16.23 12.26
C ALA A 327 20.19 15.12 13.32
N ALA A 328 19.94 13.89 12.88
CA ALA A 328 19.77 12.72 13.74
C ALA A 328 21.09 12.06 14.13
N HIS A 329 22.19 12.34 13.43
CA HIS A 329 23.45 11.65 13.67
C HIS A 329 24.08 12.09 14.98
N SER A 330 24.39 11.12 15.82
CA SER A 330 25.12 11.25 17.05
C SER A 330 26.41 10.46 16.96
N GLN A 331 27.53 11.15 17.17
CA GLN A 331 28.85 10.55 17.14
C GLN A 331 29.00 9.43 18.20
N SER A 332 28.34 9.56 19.34
CA SER A 332 28.33 8.55 20.41
C SER A 332 27.24 7.50 20.27
N GLY A 333 26.40 7.58 19.23
CA GLY A 333 25.16 6.81 19.12
C GLY A 333 24.04 7.34 20.01
N VAL A 334 22.92 6.63 20.02
CA VAL A 334 21.72 6.94 20.81
C VAL A 334 21.59 5.90 21.91
N VAL A 335 21.49 6.33 23.16
CA VAL A 335 21.37 5.43 24.32
C VAL A 335 20.07 5.69 25.06
N PHE A 336 19.23 4.66 25.13
CA PHE A 336 18.04 4.58 25.97
C PHE A 336 18.45 3.94 27.29
N ASP A 337 18.63 4.75 28.34
CA ASP A 337 18.90 4.25 29.69
C ASP A 337 17.56 3.87 30.34
N LEU A 338 17.25 2.56 30.31
CA LEU A 338 16.01 1.98 30.81
C LEU A 338 15.90 2.12 32.33
N THR A 339 17.03 2.11 33.04
CA THR A 339 17.05 2.27 34.51
C THR A 339 16.72 3.70 34.92
N ARG A 340 17.29 4.68 34.21
CA ARG A 340 17.03 6.10 34.49
C ARG A 340 15.80 6.65 33.77
N LYS A 341 15.21 5.86 32.86
CA LYS A 341 14.15 6.28 31.92
C LYS A 341 14.55 7.55 31.15
N THR A 342 15.80 7.60 30.65
CA THR A 342 16.31 8.75 29.88
C THR A 342 16.85 8.34 28.51
N VAL A 343 16.87 9.30 27.58
CA VAL A 343 17.48 9.14 26.25
C VAL A 343 18.62 10.13 26.11
N SER A 344 19.76 9.67 25.61
CA SER A 344 20.93 10.51 25.33
C SER A 344 21.45 10.28 23.92
N GLY A 345 22.17 11.27 23.38
CA GLY A 345 22.65 11.25 22.00
C GLY A 345 21.54 11.46 20.95
N LEU A 346 20.36 11.95 21.35
CA LEU A 346 19.28 12.30 20.43
C LEU A 346 18.61 13.60 20.88
N ASP A 347 18.52 14.57 19.98
CA ASP A 347 17.68 15.76 20.19
C ASP A 347 16.20 15.38 19.95
N LEU A 348 15.45 15.23 21.04
CA LEU A 348 14.03 14.88 21.01
C LEU A 348 13.15 15.98 20.38
N GLY A 349 13.65 17.22 20.27
CA GLY A 349 12.94 18.31 19.59
C GLY A 349 12.63 17.97 18.12
N ILE A 350 13.47 17.14 17.49
CA ILE A 350 13.26 16.71 16.10
C ILE A 350 12.01 15.82 15.96
N LEU A 351 11.64 15.07 17.01
CA LEU A 351 10.44 14.21 17.02
C LEU A 351 9.13 14.99 17.22
N GLN A 352 9.22 16.27 17.63
CA GLN A 352 8.09 17.15 17.89
C GLN A 352 7.61 17.93 16.64
N LEU A 353 8.30 17.81 15.50
CA LEU A 353 7.97 18.58 14.29
C LEU A 353 6.58 18.27 13.73
N ASN A 354 6.28 16.99 13.49
CA ASN A 354 4.99 16.52 12.98
C ASN A 354 4.91 14.98 13.10
N THR A 355 3.73 14.43 13.39
CA THR A 355 3.49 12.98 13.51
C THR A 355 3.99 12.18 12.31
N ARG A 356 3.81 12.67 11.08
CA ARG A 356 4.25 11.99 9.86
C ARG A 356 5.77 12.01 9.70
N ILE A 357 6.40 13.14 10.00
CA ILE A 357 7.86 13.28 9.99
C ILE A 357 8.48 12.36 11.03
N ARG A 358 7.85 12.20 12.20
CA ARG A 358 8.31 11.32 13.27
C ARG A 358 8.51 9.88 12.82
N TYR A 359 7.55 9.31 12.08
CA TYR A 359 7.70 7.95 11.53
C TYR A 359 8.89 7.83 10.57
N ILE A 360 9.07 8.82 9.70
CA ILE A 360 10.20 8.86 8.76
C ILE A 360 11.52 9.01 9.53
N MET A 361 11.56 9.92 10.50
CA MET A 361 12.70 10.21 11.37
C MET A 361 13.13 8.98 12.15
N ALA A 362 12.20 8.23 12.72
CA ALA A 362 12.54 7.08 13.55
C ALA A 362 13.36 6.04 12.78
N GLY A 363 12.96 5.73 11.53
CA GLY A 363 13.72 4.86 10.65
C GLY A 363 15.08 5.45 10.24
N ILE A 364 15.18 6.77 10.06
CA ILE A 364 16.46 7.44 9.76
C ILE A 364 17.39 7.39 10.98
N ILE A 365 16.90 7.73 12.17
CA ILE A 365 17.66 7.71 13.43
C ILE A 365 18.21 6.31 13.67
N ALA A 366 17.38 5.27 13.50
CA ALA A 366 17.78 3.89 13.70
C ALA A 366 18.89 3.42 12.73
N ARG A 367 18.89 3.91 11.48
CA ARG A 367 19.92 3.59 10.48
C ARG A 367 21.18 4.45 10.61
N ALA A 368 21.03 5.72 10.99
CA ALA A 368 22.12 6.68 11.07
C ALA A 368 22.93 6.58 12.37
N ASN A 369 22.43 5.84 13.36
CA ASN A 369 23.03 5.72 14.69
C ASN A 369 23.15 4.27 15.13
N HIS A 370 24.20 4.00 15.91
CA HIS A 370 24.20 2.86 16.80
C HIS A 370 23.22 3.15 17.94
N VAL A 371 22.24 2.27 18.14
CA VAL A 371 21.23 2.45 19.19
C VAL A 371 21.42 1.39 20.25
N THR A 372 21.49 1.84 21.51
CA THR A 372 21.70 0.98 22.68
C THR A 372 20.54 1.14 23.65
N LEU A 373 19.91 0.04 24.03
CA LEU A 373 19.08 -0.06 25.23
C LEU A 373 19.98 -0.46 26.38
N LYS A 374 20.08 0.34 27.43
CA LYS A 374 20.96 0.09 28.56
C LYS A 374 20.14 -0.06 29.83
N ALA A 375 20.30 -1.18 30.53
CA ALA A 375 19.73 -1.40 31.84
C ALA A 375 20.85 -1.71 32.84
N ARG A 376 20.72 -1.25 34.08
CA ARG A 376 21.69 -1.41 35.15
C ARG A 376 21.06 -2.07 36.37
N SER A 377 21.81 -2.94 37.01
CA SER A 377 21.46 -3.56 38.28
C SER A 377 22.66 -3.59 39.23
N THR A 378 22.39 -3.52 40.53
CA THR A 378 23.40 -3.69 41.59
C THR A 378 23.24 -5.03 42.32
N SER A 379 22.30 -5.87 41.87
CA SER A 379 21.97 -7.16 42.47
C SER A 379 22.41 -8.31 41.55
N VAL A 380 22.79 -9.44 42.15
CA VAL A 380 23.13 -10.69 41.42
C VAL A 380 21.88 -11.28 40.76
N GLU A 381 20.71 -11.09 41.37
CA GLU A 381 19.41 -11.41 40.78
C GLU A 381 18.71 -10.13 40.33
N SER A 382 18.30 -10.06 39.07
CA SER A 382 17.62 -8.89 38.54
C SER A 382 16.68 -9.22 37.37
N ASP A 383 15.54 -8.56 37.38
CA ASP A 383 14.56 -8.49 36.30
C ASP A 383 14.54 -7.12 35.61
N PHE A 384 15.42 -6.20 36.05
CA PHE A 384 15.45 -4.80 35.61
C PHE A 384 14.08 -4.10 35.69
N ASP A 385 13.34 -4.29 36.78
CA ASP A 385 11.98 -3.77 36.97
C ASP A 385 11.02 -4.29 35.89
N HIS A 386 11.13 -5.59 35.60
CA HIS A 386 10.42 -6.28 34.52
C HIS A 386 10.53 -5.60 33.15
N PHE A 387 11.60 -4.84 32.92
CA PHE A 387 11.73 -3.97 31.74
C PHE A 387 10.51 -3.07 31.52
N SER A 388 9.87 -2.55 32.57
CA SER A 388 8.70 -1.65 32.47
C SER A 388 8.96 -0.44 31.55
N ALA A 389 10.18 0.09 31.57
CA ALA A 389 10.63 1.16 30.68
C ALA A 389 10.64 0.74 29.20
N LEU A 390 10.85 -0.54 28.87
CA LEU A 390 10.75 -1.05 27.51
C LEU A 390 9.28 -1.12 27.04
N GLU A 391 8.34 -1.42 27.94
CA GLU A 391 6.90 -1.36 27.62
C GLU A 391 6.45 0.07 27.30
N GLU A 392 6.96 1.06 28.03
CA GLU A 392 6.75 2.48 27.72
C GLU A 392 7.29 2.85 26.32
N LEU A 393 8.34 2.14 25.87
CA LEU A 393 8.90 2.21 24.53
C LEU A 393 8.16 1.31 23.51
N SER A 394 6.89 0.96 23.76
CA SER A 394 6.08 0.13 22.85
C SER A 394 6.15 0.61 21.39
N PRO A 395 5.91 -0.26 20.40
CA PRO A 395 5.93 0.12 18.98
C PRO A 395 5.01 1.30 18.60
N ARG A 396 4.03 1.63 19.46
CA ARG A 396 3.11 2.76 19.29
C ARG A 396 3.63 4.07 19.87
N SER A 397 4.64 4.01 20.73
CA SER A 397 5.29 5.19 21.30
C SER A 397 6.24 5.85 20.29
N GLU A 398 6.46 7.15 20.47
CA GLU A 398 7.34 7.94 19.59
C GLU A 398 8.77 7.39 19.53
N LEU A 399 9.26 6.93 20.68
CA LEU A 399 10.60 6.39 20.86
C LEU A 399 10.68 4.91 20.47
N GLY A 400 9.60 4.16 20.66
CA GLY A 400 9.50 2.76 20.24
C GLY A 400 9.69 2.60 18.74
N LEU A 401 9.24 3.55 17.92
CA LEU A 401 9.49 3.54 16.48
C LEU A 401 11.00 3.49 16.14
N ILE A 402 11.87 4.03 17.00
CA ILE A 402 13.33 4.01 16.82
C ILE A 402 13.91 2.66 17.24
N VAL A 403 13.44 2.13 18.37
CA VAL A 403 13.88 0.85 18.93
C VAL A 403 13.48 -0.30 18.02
N TYR A 404 12.22 -0.31 17.59
CA TYR A 404 11.60 -1.32 16.73
C TYR A 404 11.69 -0.99 15.24
N ALA A 405 12.56 -0.07 14.81
CA ALA A 405 12.80 0.14 13.39
C ALA A 405 13.48 -1.09 12.76
N ASP A 406 13.17 -1.36 11.48
CA ASP A 406 13.92 -2.36 10.72
C ASP A 406 15.38 -1.92 10.54
N ARG A 407 16.29 -2.80 10.96
CA ARG A 407 17.73 -2.59 10.93
C ARG A 407 18.39 -3.68 10.11
N GLU A 408 19.37 -3.28 9.31
CA GLU A 408 20.28 -4.20 8.64
C GLU A 408 21.31 -4.74 9.64
N ALA A 409 21.93 -5.88 9.33
CA ALA A 409 22.98 -6.50 10.15
C ALA A 409 24.19 -5.59 10.40
N VAL A 410 24.36 -4.52 9.62
CA VAL A 410 25.49 -3.57 9.71
C VAL A 410 25.38 -2.62 10.90
N SER A 411 24.17 -2.35 11.42
CA SER A 411 23.96 -1.52 12.62
C SER A 411 22.90 -2.15 13.54
N PRO A 412 23.25 -3.25 14.22
CA PRO A 412 22.33 -3.95 15.09
C PRO A 412 21.93 -3.08 16.29
N LEU A 413 20.68 -3.25 16.75
CA LEU A 413 20.28 -2.76 18.06
C LEU A 413 21.15 -3.44 19.12
N THR A 414 21.69 -2.69 20.07
CA THR A 414 22.42 -3.27 21.21
C THR A 414 21.55 -3.21 22.44
N VAL A 415 21.45 -4.33 23.17
CA VAL A 415 20.84 -4.37 24.51
C VAL A 415 21.97 -4.64 25.48
N GLU A 416 22.27 -3.70 26.37
CA GLU A 416 23.35 -3.78 27.35
C GLU A 416 22.75 -3.93 28.76
N LEU A 417 22.95 -5.10 29.37
CA LEU A 417 22.58 -5.41 30.74
C LEU A 417 23.85 -5.30 31.60
N ALA A 418 23.94 -4.24 32.40
CA ALA A 418 25.12 -3.93 33.19
C ALA A 418 24.89 -4.20 34.68
N PHE A 419 25.77 -4.98 35.28
CA PHE A 419 25.73 -5.37 36.68
C PHE A 419 26.90 -4.70 37.41
N ASP A 420 26.60 -3.76 38.30
CA ASP A 420 27.55 -3.07 39.17
C ASP A 420 27.37 -3.61 40.60
N VAL A 421 27.87 -4.81 40.87
CA VAL A 421 27.59 -5.58 42.09
C VAL A 421 28.67 -5.35 43.15
N SER A 422 28.28 -5.16 44.42
CA SER A 422 29.21 -4.94 45.54
C SER A 422 29.85 -6.21 46.10
N VAL A 423 29.39 -7.39 45.69
CA VAL A 423 29.91 -8.69 46.12
C VAL A 423 30.78 -9.33 45.05
N ASN A 424 31.80 -10.09 45.47
CA ASN A 424 32.63 -10.88 44.57
C ASN A 424 31.77 -12.00 43.95
N THR A 425 31.53 -11.93 42.65
CA THR A 425 30.68 -12.87 41.91
C THR A 425 31.24 -13.09 40.50
N SER A 426 30.63 -13.99 39.73
CA SER A 426 30.98 -14.24 38.33
C SER A 426 29.75 -14.15 37.42
N LEU A 427 29.95 -14.05 36.11
CA LEU A 427 28.84 -14.06 35.15
C LEU A 427 27.94 -15.30 35.29
N ALA A 428 28.50 -16.47 35.62
CA ALA A 428 27.73 -17.71 35.76
C ALA A 428 26.78 -17.73 36.98
N GLU A 429 27.02 -16.85 37.96
CA GLU A 429 26.22 -16.74 39.19
C GLU A 429 25.10 -15.71 39.09
N LEU A 430 25.12 -14.85 38.06
CA LEU A 430 24.02 -13.90 37.82
C LEU A 430 22.74 -14.67 37.48
N ASN A 431 21.60 -14.14 37.93
CA ASN A 431 20.28 -14.68 37.67
C ASN A 431 19.42 -13.57 37.05
N ILE A 432 19.21 -13.63 35.73
CA ILE A 432 18.65 -12.55 34.94
C ILE A 432 17.31 -12.97 34.38
N SER A 433 16.24 -12.29 34.78
CA SER A 433 14.94 -12.46 34.15
C SER A 433 14.89 -11.71 32.82
N VAL A 434 14.47 -12.36 31.74
CA VAL A 434 14.45 -11.80 30.37
C VAL A 434 13.12 -12.03 29.64
N GLU A 435 12.04 -12.37 30.36
CA GLU A 435 10.73 -12.68 29.77
C GLU A 435 10.21 -11.55 28.88
N MET A 436 10.22 -10.31 29.36
CA MET A 436 9.77 -9.14 28.60
C MET A 436 10.74 -8.77 27.47
N LEU A 437 12.02 -9.08 27.63
CA LEU A 437 13.03 -8.83 26.61
C LEU A 437 12.88 -9.81 25.42
N MET A 438 12.34 -11.00 25.64
CA MET A 438 12.20 -11.99 24.57
C MET A 438 11.31 -11.53 23.43
N GLY A 439 10.26 -10.75 23.68
CA GLY A 439 9.42 -10.18 22.61
C GLY A 439 10.20 -9.27 21.67
N LEU A 440 11.16 -8.49 22.20
CA LEU A 440 12.07 -7.70 21.37
C LEU A 440 13.06 -8.59 20.60
N LEU A 441 13.65 -9.58 21.27
CA LEU A 441 14.71 -10.42 20.69
C LEU A 441 14.16 -11.38 19.61
N SER A 442 12.96 -11.93 19.77
CA SER A 442 12.30 -12.78 18.78
C SER A 442 12.00 -12.00 17.48
N GLN A 443 11.56 -10.76 17.61
CA GLN A 443 11.24 -9.89 16.48
C GLN A 443 12.50 -9.34 15.79
N ARG A 444 13.63 -9.25 16.52
CA ARG A 444 14.88 -8.62 16.08
C ARG A 444 16.09 -9.56 16.27
N PRO A 445 16.26 -10.57 15.39
CA PRO A 445 17.32 -11.58 15.52
C PRO A 445 18.75 -11.04 15.37
N TYR A 446 18.91 -9.86 14.75
CA TYR A 446 20.20 -9.19 14.61
C TYR A 446 20.57 -8.37 15.86
N THR A 447 19.75 -8.33 16.91
CA THR A 447 20.05 -7.60 18.14
C THR A 447 21.31 -8.17 18.81
N ALA A 448 22.21 -7.30 19.24
CA ALA A 448 23.38 -7.68 20.03
C ALA A 448 23.05 -7.52 21.53
N LEU A 449 22.80 -8.63 22.22
CA LEU A 449 22.64 -8.63 23.68
C LEU A 449 24.01 -8.76 24.35
N ARG A 450 24.38 -7.76 25.14
CA ARG A 450 25.63 -7.69 25.89
C ARG A 450 25.32 -7.71 27.38
N ILE A 451 26.00 -8.58 28.11
CA ILE A 451 25.94 -8.63 29.57
C ILE A 451 27.31 -8.20 30.08
N SER A 452 27.35 -7.26 31.01
CA SER A 452 28.59 -6.79 31.63
C SER A 452 28.48 -6.87 33.15
N LEU A 453 29.56 -7.27 33.80
CA LEU A 453 29.69 -7.37 35.25
C LEU A 453 30.87 -6.53 35.71
N LYS A 454 30.66 -5.74 36.75
CA LYS A 454 31.68 -5.06 37.53
C LYS A 454 31.50 -5.43 38.99
N CYS A 455 32.53 -5.98 39.60
CA CYS A 455 32.50 -6.41 40.99
C CYS A 455 33.89 -6.31 41.65
N PRO A 456 33.98 -6.19 42.98
CA PRO A 456 35.26 -6.22 43.67
C PRO A 456 35.84 -7.63 43.74
N ARG A 457 37.12 -7.79 43.38
CA ARG A 457 37.89 -9.05 43.51
C ARG A 457 39.31 -8.75 43.97
N SER A 458 39.68 -9.25 45.15
CA SER A 458 41.03 -9.11 45.72
C SER A 458 41.55 -7.66 45.74
N GLN A 459 40.76 -6.72 46.26
CA GLN A 459 41.05 -5.27 46.32
C GLN A 459 41.02 -4.50 44.99
N HIS A 460 40.75 -5.15 43.86
CA HIS A 460 40.59 -4.49 42.56
C HIS A 460 39.14 -4.59 42.04
N THR A 461 38.71 -3.61 41.24
CA THR A 461 37.46 -3.71 40.50
C THR A 461 37.69 -4.58 39.27
N TYR A 462 37.10 -5.77 39.25
CA TYR A 462 37.09 -6.66 38.12
C TYR A 462 35.94 -6.27 37.17
N SER A 463 36.18 -6.31 35.85
CA SER A 463 35.16 -6.06 34.85
C SER A 463 35.20 -7.14 33.76
N GLU A 464 34.05 -7.74 33.50
CA GLU A 464 33.85 -8.79 32.49
C GLU A 464 32.67 -8.41 31.60
N HIS A 465 32.70 -8.82 30.33
CA HIS A 465 31.58 -8.65 29.43
C HIS A 465 31.50 -9.80 28.43
N ILE A 466 30.29 -10.16 28.02
CA ILE A 466 30.00 -11.17 27.00
C ILE A 466 28.94 -10.64 26.04
N THR A 467 28.96 -11.15 24.80
CA THR A 467 27.86 -10.97 23.83
C THR A 467 27.15 -12.30 23.67
N VAL A 468 25.83 -12.31 23.87
CA VAL A 468 25.00 -13.51 23.82
C VAL A 468 24.61 -13.83 22.39
N ASP A 469 24.69 -15.11 22.01
CA ASP A 469 24.16 -15.60 20.73
C ASP A 469 22.62 -15.62 20.80
N ILE A 470 21.99 -14.55 20.29
CA ILE A 470 20.53 -14.38 20.33
C ILE A 470 19.80 -15.47 19.58
N VAL A 471 20.33 -15.94 18.45
CA VAL A 471 19.71 -17.05 17.71
C VAL A 471 19.70 -18.31 18.57
N ARG A 472 20.82 -18.64 19.22
CA ARG A 472 20.87 -19.78 20.16
C ARG A 472 19.91 -19.59 21.33
N LEU A 473 19.85 -18.39 21.91
CA LEU A 473 18.94 -18.09 23.02
C LEU A 473 17.47 -18.28 22.59
N CYS A 474 17.05 -17.69 21.47
CA CYS A 474 15.69 -17.83 20.94
C CYS A 474 15.31 -19.29 20.63
N LEU A 475 16.19 -20.05 19.98
CA LEU A 475 15.95 -21.48 19.69
C LEU A 475 15.79 -22.29 20.99
N ASN A 476 16.65 -22.04 21.97
CA ASN A 476 16.63 -22.73 23.26
C ASN A 476 15.39 -22.36 24.08
N THR A 477 14.99 -21.08 24.06
CA THR A 477 13.74 -20.61 24.67
C THR A 477 12.54 -21.31 24.06
N PHE A 478 12.45 -21.41 22.72
CA PHE A 478 11.36 -22.12 22.07
C PHE A 478 11.23 -23.57 22.57
N LEU A 479 12.33 -24.33 22.59
CA LEU A 479 12.32 -25.72 23.07
C LEU A 479 11.95 -25.85 24.55
N LEU A 480 12.45 -24.95 25.40
CA LEU A 480 12.11 -24.92 26.81
C LEU A 480 10.62 -24.64 27.02
N LEU A 481 10.06 -23.65 26.32
CA LEU A 481 8.66 -23.28 26.43
C LEU A 481 7.72 -24.38 25.92
N CYS A 482 8.06 -25.07 24.82
CA CYS A 482 7.33 -26.27 24.38
C CYS A 482 7.38 -27.39 25.43
N SER A 483 8.56 -27.65 25.99
CA SER A 483 8.72 -28.67 27.04
C SER A 483 7.96 -28.32 28.31
N LEU A 484 7.87 -27.02 28.63
CA LEU A 484 7.08 -26.50 29.73
C LEU A 484 5.60 -26.78 29.49
N LEU A 485 5.08 -26.44 28.31
CA LEU A 485 3.70 -26.74 27.93
C LEU A 485 3.39 -28.24 28.00
N ASP A 486 4.28 -29.10 27.50
CA ASP A 486 4.08 -30.55 27.52
C ASP A 486 4.05 -31.11 28.95
N LYS A 487 4.97 -30.66 29.81
CA LYS A 487 5.11 -31.15 31.19
C LYS A 487 4.16 -30.48 32.19
N TRP A 488 3.50 -29.38 31.83
CA TRP A 488 2.59 -28.68 32.74
C TRP A 488 1.35 -29.55 33.03
N PRO A 489 1.08 -29.92 34.31
CA PRO A 489 -0.02 -30.82 34.68
C PRO A 489 -1.45 -30.27 34.49
N LEU A 490 -1.63 -29.14 33.82
CA LEU A 490 -2.95 -28.56 33.59
C LEU A 490 -3.66 -29.19 32.37
N PRO A 491 -5.00 -29.24 32.39
CA PRO A 491 -5.81 -29.51 31.19
C PRO A 491 -5.48 -28.54 30.03
N LEU A 492 -5.61 -29.00 28.79
CA LEU A 492 -5.21 -28.24 27.59
C LEU A 492 -5.95 -26.89 27.47
N ASP A 493 -7.23 -26.87 27.82
CA ASP A 493 -8.10 -25.69 27.86
C ASP A 493 -7.66 -24.64 28.88
N MET A 494 -6.97 -25.06 29.95
CA MET A 494 -6.39 -24.15 30.94
C MET A 494 -4.98 -23.68 30.56
N LYS A 495 -4.27 -24.39 29.66
CA LYS A 495 -2.94 -23.96 29.18
C LYS A 495 -3.02 -22.72 28.28
N GLY A 496 -4.15 -22.50 27.61
CA GLY A 496 -4.36 -21.31 26.76
C GLY A 496 -4.37 -19.98 27.52
N SER A 497 -4.55 -19.99 28.84
CA SER A 497 -4.43 -18.81 29.71
C SER A 497 -3.08 -18.71 30.42
N ALA A 498 -2.09 -19.51 29.99
CA ALA A 498 -0.76 -19.47 30.57
C ALA A 498 -0.06 -18.12 30.33
N ARG A 499 0.45 -17.53 31.40
CA ARG A 499 1.32 -16.36 31.36
C ARG A 499 2.74 -16.76 31.74
N LEU A 500 3.70 -16.35 30.93
CA LEU A 500 5.12 -16.52 31.24
C LEU A 500 5.50 -15.51 32.32
N LEU A 501 5.74 -15.98 33.54
CA LEU A 501 6.10 -15.13 34.68
C LEU A 501 7.59 -14.79 34.71
N LYS A 502 8.43 -15.79 34.44
CA LYS A 502 9.88 -15.65 34.57
C LYS A 502 10.58 -16.48 33.51
N LEU A 503 11.53 -15.89 32.82
CA LEU A 503 12.45 -16.62 31.95
C LEU A 503 13.87 -16.26 32.34
N THR A 504 14.61 -17.21 32.90
CA THR A 504 15.87 -16.93 33.57
C THR A 504 17.06 -17.36 32.71
N ILE A 505 18.01 -16.45 32.48
CA ILE A 505 19.35 -16.74 31.95
C ILE A 505 20.42 -16.41 33.00
N ASP A 506 21.62 -16.97 32.89
CA ASP A 506 22.78 -16.45 33.63
C ASP A 506 23.49 -15.31 32.88
N GLY A 507 24.51 -14.75 33.51
CA GLY A 507 25.34 -13.69 32.93
C GLY A 507 26.20 -14.15 31.74
N GLN A 508 26.30 -15.44 31.48
CA GLN A 508 26.92 -15.99 30.27
C GLN A 508 25.90 -16.13 29.12
N GLY A 509 24.64 -15.78 29.35
CA GLY A 509 23.55 -15.93 28.38
C GLY A 509 23.02 -17.36 28.27
N VAL A 510 23.33 -18.23 29.24
CA VAL A 510 22.83 -19.61 29.26
C VAL A 510 21.44 -19.62 29.90
N LEU A 511 20.44 -20.06 29.13
CA LEU A 511 19.07 -20.24 29.60
C LEU A 511 19.00 -21.32 30.70
N LYS A 512 18.48 -20.96 31.88
CA LYS A 512 18.40 -21.80 33.08
C LYS A 512 17.02 -22.41 33.29
N SER A 513 15.96 -21.62 33.23
CA SER A 513 14.61 -22.07 33.55
C SER A 513 13.54 -21.11 33.01
N ALA A 514 12.30 -21.62 32.95
CA ALA A 514 11.10 -20.84 32.68
C ALA A 514 10.06 -21.15 33.77
N THR A 515 9.33 -20.13 34.18
CA THR A 515 8.22 -20.21 35.13
C THR A 515 6.98 -19.62 34.50
N CYS A 516 5.89 -20.36 34.50
CA CYS A 516 4.59 -19.89 34.03
C CYS A 516 3.54 -20.03 35.14
N CYS A 517 2.46 -19.26 35.05
CA CYS A 517 1.27 -19.43 35.88
C CYS A 517 -0.01 -19.28 35.05
N THR A 518 -1.13 -19.70 35.61
CA THR A 518 -2.48 -19.37 35.15
C THR A 518 -2.78 -17.88 35.36
N ASP A 519 -3.79 -17.34 34.65
CA ASP A 519 -4.20 -15.92 34.73
C ASP A 519 -4.54 -15.45 36.16
N ASP A 520 -5.01 -16.34 37.03
CA ASP A 520 -5.33 -16.08 38.44
C ASP A 520 -4.11 -16.19 39.37
N GLY A 521 -2.95 -16.58 38.83
CA GLY A 521 -1.68 -16.74 39.55
C GLY A 521 -1.63 -17.93 40.52
N SER A 522 -2.62 -18.83 40.49
CA SER A 522 -2.75 -19.90 41.49
C SER A 522 -1.81 -21.08 41.25
N ASP A 523 -1.50 -21.40 39.99
CA ASP A 523 -0.72 -22.60 39.61
C ASP A 523 0.60 -22.25 38.90
N GLY A 524 1.61 -21.87 39.68
CA GLY A 524 2.97 -21.64 39.19
C GLY A 524 3.71 -22.95 38.86
N PHE A 525 4.18 -23.11 37.63
CA PHE A 525 5.01 -24.24 37.20
C PHE A 525 6.37 -23.76 36.68
N THR A 526 7.46 -24.29 37.25
CA THR A 526 8.83 -23.96 36.84
C THR A 526 9.51 -25.18 36.24
N LEU A 527 10.10 -25.02 35.06
CA LEU A 527 10.86 -26.06 34.38
C LEU A 527 12.31 -25.62 34.16
N ALA A 528 13.25 -26.45 34.56
CA ALA A 528 14.68 -26.26 34.29
C ALA A 528 15.01 -26.59 32.82
N ASN A 529 16.00 -25.90 32.26
CA ASN A 529 16.40 -26.07 30.88
C ASN A 529 17.28 -27.31 30.67
N GLU A 530 16.68 -28.36 30.11
CA GLU A 530 17.38 -29.59 29.73
C GLU A 530 18.10 -29.47 28.37
N HIS A 531 17.79 -28.44 27.56
CA HIS A 531 18.24 -28.30 26.17
C HIS A 531 19.54 -27.51 25.99
N GLY A 532 20.13 -26.99 27.08
CA GLY A 532 21.32 -26.14 27.04
C GLY A 532 22.56 -26.78 26.40
N HIS A 533 22.62 -28.12 26.37
CA HIS A 533 23.72 -28.90 25.80
C HIS A 533 23.65 -29.07 24.28
N LEU A 534 22.51 -28.78 23.64
CA LEU A 534 22.30 -28.99 22.20
C LEU A 534 23.07 -27.96 21.35
N SER A 535 23.49 -28.35 20.15
CA SER A 535 23.95 -27.44 19.10
C SER A 535 22.79 -26.66 18.47
N LYS A 536 23.08 -25.58 17.72
CA LYS A 536 22.03 -24.79 17.04
C LYS A 536 21.28 -25.61 16.00
N GLU A 537 22.00 -26.50 15.31
CA GLU A 537 21.48 -27.41 14.30
C GLU A 537 20.53 -28.45 14.93
N GLU A 538 20.92 -29.05 16.06
CA GLU A 538 20.05 -29.96 16.81
C GLU A 538 18.81 -29.27 17.35
N MET A 539 18.95 -28.03 17.85
CA MET A 539 17.82 -27.23 18.32
C MET A 539 16.82 -26.95 17.18
N ARG A 540 17.32 -26.58 15.99
CA ARG A 540 16.48 -26.38 14.80
C ARG A 540 15.75 -27.66 14.40
N TYR A 541 16.45 -28.78 14.33
CA TYR A 541 15.87 -30.07 13.96
C TYR A 541 14.76 -30.50 14.92
N ARG A 542 14.99 -30.37 16.23
CA ARG A 542 13.97 -30.65 17.24
C ARG A 542 12.77 -29.71 17.14
N GLY A 543 13.01 -28.41 16.93
CA GLY A 543 11.95 -27.43 16.76
C GLY A 543 11.07 -27.71 15.54
N TYR A 544 11.65 -28.15 14.41
CA TYR A 544 10.90 -28.59 13.23
C TYR A 544 9.99 -29.78 13.55
N GLY A 545 10.48 -30.76 14.30
CA GLY A 545 9.69 -31.91 14.72
C GLY A 545 8.49 -31.54 15.58
N ILE A 546 8.69 -30.61 16.53
CA ILE A 546 7.63 -30.09 17.40
C ILE A 546 6.59 -29.32 16.59
N LYS A 547 7.03 -28.41 15.71
CA LYS A 547 6.12 -27.64 14.83
C LYS A 547 5.26 -28.58 13.97
N ALA A 548 5.89 -29.54 13.26
CA ALA A 548 5.18 -30.48 12.41
C ALA A 548 4.20 -31.37 13.18
N TYR A 549 4.47 -31.64 14.47
CA TYR A 549 3.54 -32.35 15.34
C TYR A 549 2.32 -31.48 15.67
N HIS A 550 2.51 -30.21 16.05
CA HIS A 550 1.42 -29.28 16.37
C HIS A 550 0.54 -28.92 15.16
N GLU A 551 1.13 -28.78 13.97
CA GLU A 551 0.36 -28.56 12.73
C GLU A 551 -0.56 -29.73 12.39
N ARG A 552 -0.17 -30.98 12.74
CA ARG A 552 -0.98 -32.18 12.51
C ARG A 552 -2.10 -32.37 13.52
N THR A 553 -2.00 -31.77 14.71
CA THR A 553 -2.94 -31.98 15.81
C THR A 553 -3.98 -30.86 15.93
N HIS A 554 -4.10 -29.95 14.94
CA HIS A 554 -5.03 -28.81 14.94
C HIS A 554 -4.82 -27.78 16.08
N VAL A 555 -3.72 -27.89 16.85
CA VAL A 555 -3.38 -26.93 17.92
C VAL A 555 -3.17 -25.52 17.34
N ASP A 556 -2.80 -25.40 16.07
CA ASP A 556 -2.59 -24.11 15.38
C ASP A 556 -3.91 -23.34 15.14
N GLU A 557 -5.07 -24.02 15.07
CA GLU A 557 -6.38 -23.36 15.00
C GLU A 557 -6.85 -22.87 16.39
N GLU A 558 -6.52 -23.60 17.46
CA GLU A 558 -6.83 -23.20 18.83
C GLU A 558 -5.91 -22.07 19.33
N LEU A 559 -4.61 -22.13 19.03
CA LEU A 559 -3.65 -21.05 19.31
C LEU A 559 -4.01 -19.75 18.58
N ARG A 560 -4.55 -19.82 17.36
CA ARG A 560 -5.04 -18.65 16.62
C ARG A 560 -6.38 -18.12 17.15
N ALA A 561 -7.22 -18.97 17.74
CA ALA A 561 -8.53 -18.59 18.27
C ALA A 561 -8.43 -17.79 19.59
N LEU A 562 -7.32 -17.90 20.33
CA LEU A 562 -7.16 -17.29 21.66
C LEU A 562 -6.85 -15.78 21.65
N GLY A 563 -6.51 -15.21 20.49
CA GLY A 563 -6.36 -13.76 20.30
C GLY A 563 -5.11 -13.15 20.93
N TYR A 564 -4.46 -12.24 20.19
CA TYR A 564 -3.25 -11.54 20.63
C TYR A 564 -3.50 -10.70 21.90
N LYS A 565 -2.94 -11.14 23.02
CA LYS A 565 -2.82 -10.33 24.24
C LYS A 565 -1.34 -10.32 24.63
N ASN A 566 -0.73 -9.13 24.63
CA ASN A 566 0.68 -8.96 24.96
C ASN A 566 1.06 -9.68 26.26
N GLY A 567 2.13 -10.47 26.21
CA GLY A 567 2.72 -11.16 27.36
C GLY A 567 2.20 -12.57 27.62
N HIS A 568 1.33 -13.10 26.75
CA HIS A 568 0.97 -14.51 26.79
C HIS A 568 2.10 -15.38 26.21
N LEU A 569 2.23 -16.58 26.76
CA LEU A 569 3.24 -17.57 26.36
C LEU A 569 3.17 -17.88 24.84
N ASP A 570 1.94 -17.92 24.33
CA ASP A 570 1.63 -18.24 22.93
C ASP A 570 2.18 -17.19 21.96
N ASP A 571 2.14 -15.91 22.30
CA ASP A 571 2.68 -14.83 21.44
C ASP A 571 4.18 -15.03 21.21
N ILE A 572 4.93 -15.33 22.27
CA ILE A 572 6.38 -15.55 22.20
C ILE A 572 6.68 -16.82 21.39
N LEU A 573 5.92 -17.91 21.64
CA LEU A 573 6.08 -19.16 20.89
C LEU A 573 5.77 -18.99 19.40
N MET A 574 4.69 -18.27 19.06
CA MET A 574 4.29 -18.04 17.68
C MET A 574 5.28 -17.16 16.94
N ASP A 575 5.77 -16.08 17.57
CA ASP A 575 6.82 -15.23 17.01
C ASP A 575 8.10 -16.03 16.76
N LEU A 576 8.53 -16.86 17.72
CA LEU A 576 9.71 -17.72 17.57
C LEU A 576 9.50 -18.77 16.47
N CYS A 577 8.33 -19.43 16.43
CA CYS A 577 7.97 -20.44 15.44
C CYS A 577 7.99 -19.85 14.01
N HIS A 578 7.28 -18.74 13.79
CA HIS A 578 7.21 -18.08 12.49
C HIS A 578 8.59 -17.58 12.04
N ARG A 579 9.42 -17.07 12.96
CA ARG A 579 10.70 -16.48 12.57
C ARG A 579 11.75 -17.51 12.19
N TYR A 580 11.79 -18.64 12.90
CA TYR A 580 12.88 -19.61 12.77
C TYR A 580 12.49 -20.90 12.02
N TRP A 581 11.19 -21.12 11.76
CA TRP A 581 10.67 -22.36 11.16
C TRP A 581 9.53 -22.15 10.13
N ALA A 582 9.27 -20.93 9.64
CA ALA A 582 8.22 -20.69 8.63
C ALA A 582 8.54 -21.21 7.22
N ASP A 583 9.83 -21.43 6.92
CA ASP A 583 10.31 -22.11 5.70
C ASP A 583 10.44 -23.62 5.96
#